data_AF-A0A0S8K255-F1
#
_entry.id   AF-A0A0S8K255-F1
#
_cell.length_a   1.000
_cell.length_b   1.000
_cell.length_c   1.000
_cell.angle_alpha   90.00
_cell.angle_beta   90.00
_cell.angle_gamma   90.00
#
_symmetry.space_group_name_H-M   'P 1'
#
loop_
_entity.id
_entity.type
_entity.pdbx_description
1 polymer ?
#
loop_
_entity_poly.entity_id
_entity_poly.type
_entity_poly.pdbx_seq_one_letter_code
_entity_poly.pdbx_strand_id
1 'polypeptide(L)'
;MEQNEDSGAADLVDRPQYEAVAYRSRVLGGSRAAEAGRRVSAATLGIDLKNLHDVVQRWFAGRPVYSELKHAVLPPATYTILWLFLGWLALTPARWLWAVTTVAALGWLAYLIVQQSGADTPLERVFAMLMLLSMNATGVTVGNGQLIVHLLPALLTGLLLLQREGCGWHEDLLAAALLLVTLVKPSVSLPFFWIVLFSPRPLRSVLLITLGYLALTLLAAQFQEPELWTLLQGWLVHGSAEAVEGGVRKLADLGRRF
;
A
#
# COMPACT_ATOMS: atom_id res chain seq x y z
N MET A 1 -25.44 -26.30 46.35
CA MET A 1 -26.07 -25.94 45.07
C MET A 1 -25.49 -24.60 44.70
N GLU A 2 -24.33 -24.60 44.04
CA GLU A 2 -23.63 -23.38 43.64
C GLU A 2 -22.88 -23.68 42.34
N GLN A 3 -23.08 -22.77 41.38
CA GLN A 3 -22.77 -22.89 39.97
C GLN A 3 -21.28 -22.61 39.69
N ASN A 4 -20.76 -23.32 38.70
CA ASN A 4 -19.40 -23.20 38.19
C ASN A 4 -19.42 -22.22 37.01
N GLU A 5 -19.12 -20.94 37.25
CA GLU A 5 -18.84 -19.93 36.22
C GLU A 5 -17.32 -19.78 36.06
N ASP A 6 -16.68 -20.56 35.16
CA ASP A 6 -15.30 -20.21 34.73
C ASP A 6 -14.90 -20.78 33.36
N SER A 7 -15.78 -20.69 32.35
CA SER A 7 -15.51 -21.20 30.99
C SER A 7 -15.53 -20.10 29.91
N GLY A 8 -15.20 -18.85 30.25
CA GLY A 8 -15.29 -17.71 29.31
C GLY A 8 -13.96 -17.14 28.81
N ALA A 9 -12.82 -17.45 29.44
CA ALA A 9 -11.59 -16.70 29.23
C ALA A 9 -10.69 -17.21 28.08
N ALA A 10 -10.89 -18.45 27.60
CA ALA A 10 -9.98 -19.08 26.64
C ALA A 10 -10.27 -18.77 25.16
N ASP A 11 -11.45 -18.22 24.83
CA ASP A 11 -11.93 -18.05 23.45
C ASP A 11 -11.61 -16.67 22.83
N LEU A 12 -10.78 -15.86 23.49
CA LEU A 12 -10.47 -14.47 23.10
C LEU A 12 -9.17 -14.29 22.32
N VAL A 13 -8.36 -15.34 22.19
CA VAL A 13 -7.02 -15.25 21.57
C VAL A 13 -7.08 -15.28 20.04
N ASP A 14 -8.16 -15.82 19.45
CA ASP A 14 -8.24 -16.07 18.00
C ASP A 14 -9.31 -15.22 17.27
N ARG A 15 -9.92 -14.26 17.98
CA ARG A 15 -10.89 -13.35 17.35
C ARG A 15 -10.20 -12.20 16.61
N PRO A 16 -10.65 -11.84 15.41
CA PRO A 16 -10.19 -10.63 14.75
C PRO A 16 -10.38 -9.43 15.68
N GLN A 17 -9.34 -8.60 15.83
CA GLN A 17 -9.30 -7.53 16.83
C GLN A 17 -10.48 -6.54 16.76
N TYR A 18 -11.20 -6.48 15.63
CA TYR A 18 -12.43 -5.69 15.48
C TYR A 18 -13.61 -6.22 16.31
N GLU A 19 -13.74 -7.55 16.52
CA GLU A 19 -14.80 -8.12 17.38
C GLU A 19 -14.51 -7.90 18.86
N ALA A 20 -13.23 -7.93 19.25
CA ALA A 20 -12.81 -7.63 20.61
C ALA A 20 -13.19 -6.18 21.02
N VAL A 21 -13.20 -5.23 20.07
CA VAL A 21 -13.60 -3.83 20.30
C VAL A 21 -15.10 -3.70 20.56
N ALA A 22 -15.94 -4.41 19.80
CA ALA A 22 -17.39 -4.40 19.97
C ALA A 22 -17.84 -5.07 21.29
N TYR A 23 -17.09 -6.06 21.76
CA TYR A 23 -17.31 -6.69 23.06
C TYR A 23 -16.86 -5.79 24.23
N ARG A 24 -15.67 -5.17 24.12
CA ARG A 24 -15.10 -4.34 25.20
C ARG A 24 -15.81 -3.00 25.38
N SER A 25 -16.42 -2.44 24.33
CA SER A 25 -17.25 -1.22 24.43
C SER A 25 -18.56 -1.46 25.20
N ARG A 26 -19.08 -2.69 25.16
CA ARG A 26 -20.30 -3.12 25.86
C ARG A 26 -20.09 -3.28 27.37
N VAL A 27 -18.85 -3.48 27.81
CA VAL A 27 -18.47 -3.80 29.21
C VAL A 27 -17.97 -2.57 30.00
N LEU A 28 -17.39 -1.55 29.36
CA LEU A 28 -16.61 -0.51 30.07
C LEU A 28 -17.31 0.83 30.36
N GLY A 29 -18.57 1.03 29.95
CA GLY A 29 -19.26 2.32 30.14
C GLY A 29 -18.68 3.46 29.28
N GLY A 30 -19.52 4.44 28.93
CA GLY A 30 -19.29 5.36 27.79
C GLY A 30 -17.98 6.17 27.81
N SER A 31 -17.49 6.60 28.98
CA SER A 31 -16.29 7.46 29.06
C SER A 31 -14.99 6.67 28.91
N ARG A 32 -14.87 5.50 29.56
CA ARG A 32 -13.71 4.60 29.41
C ARG A 32 -13.72 3.86 28.06
N ALA A 33 -14.89 3.58 27.51
CA ALA A 33 -15.03 3.05 26.15
C ALA A 33 -14.59 4.05 25.08
N ALA A 34 -14.87 5.36 25.25
CA ALA A 34 -14.41 6.40 24.34
C ALA A 34 -12.90 6.65 24.41
N GLU A 35 -12.29 6.49 25.59
CA GLU A 35 -10.83 6.61 25.76
C GLU A 35 -10.09 5.35 25.27
N ALA A 36 -10.62 4.16 25.55
CA ALA A 36 -10.14 2.89 24.99
C ALA A 36 -10.30 2.86 23.46
N GLY A 37 -11.44 3.35 22.94
CA GLY A 37 -11.68 3.51 21.50
C GLY A 37 -10.71 4.49 20.84
N ARG A 38 -10.37 5.61 21.50
CA ARG A 38 -9.35 6.56 21.01
C ARG A 38 -7.94 5.98 21.03
N ARG A 39 -7.56 5.24 22.09
CA ARG A 39 -6.25 4.59 22.19
C ARG A 39 -6.10 3.44 21.20
N VAL A 40 -7.16 2.67 20.96
CA VAL A 40 -7.18 1.61 19.95
C VAL A 40 -7.18 2.21 18.55
N SER A 41 -8.00 3.22 18.25
CA SER A 41 -7.99 3.92 16.95
C SER A 41 -6.61 4.50 16.65
N ALA A 42 -5.95 5.17 17.60
CA ALA A 42 -4.58 5.67 17.45
C ALA A 42 -3.52 4.57 17.27
N ALA A 43 -3.75 3.38 17.85
CA ALA A 43 -2.90 2.19 17.69
C ALA A 43 -3.19 1.39 16.40
N THR A 44 -4.35 1.58 15.78
CA THR A 44 -4.82 0.87 14.57
C THR A 44 -4.53 1.68 13.29
N LEU A 45 -4.34 3.00 13.41
CA LEU A 45 -3.93 3.84 12.28
C LEU A 45 -2.52 3.47 11.81
N GLY A 46 -2.38 3.18 10.53
CA GLY A 46 -1.09 2.87 9.91
C GLY A 46 -0.61 1.42 10.11
N ILE A 47 -1.50 0.44 10.28
CA ILE A 47 -1.10 -0.99 10.35
C ILE A 47 -0.33 -1.40 9.09
N ASP A 48 -0.83 -1.03 7.90
CA ASP A 48 -0.16 -1.38 6.64
C ASP A 48 1.20 -0.68 6.56
N LEU A 49 1.28 0.58 6.97
CA LEU A 49 2.54 1.32 7.06
C LEU A 49 3.54 0.66 8.04
N LYS A 50 3.09 0.23 9.22
CA LYS A 50 3.94 -0.44 10.21
C LYS A 50 4.48 -1.76 9.67
N ASN A 51 3.64 -2.55 9.01
CA ASN A 51 4.06 -3.80 8.39
C ASN A 51 5.07 -3.53 7.27
N LEU A 52 4.82 -2.53 6.40
CA LEU A 52 5.77 -2.12 5.37
C LEU A 52 7.11 -1.68 5.95
N HIS A 53 7.09 -0.89 7.03
CA HIS A 53 8.30 -0.43 7.72
C HIS A 53 9.11 -1.61 8.28
N ASP A 54 8.47 -2.54 8.99
CA ASP A 54 9.14 -3.72 9.56
C ASP A 54 9.77 -4.61 8.48
N VAL A 55 9.01 -4.89 7.42
CA VAL A 55 9.47 -5.73 6.30
C VAL A 55 10.65 -5.09 5.58
N VAL A 56 10.60 -3.78 5.28
CA VAL A 56 11.72 -3.05 4.63
C VAL A 56 12.95 -3.04 5.54
N GLN A 57 12.80 -2.71 6.82
CA GLN A 57 13.93 -2.70 7.77
C GLN A 57 14.62 -4.07 7.85
N ARG A 58 13.84 -5.15 7.95
CA ARG A 58 14.36 -6.52 8.01
C ARG A 58 15.07 -6.92 6.74
N TRP A 59 14.54 -6.53 5.56
CA TRP A 59 15.17 -6.81 4.28
C TRP A 59 16.59 -6.23 4.22
N PHE A 60 16.77 -4.96 4.58
CA PHE A 60 18.08 -4.31 4.55
C PHE A 60 18.98 -4.68 5.74
N ALA A 61 18.44 -5.31 6.77
CA ALA A 61 19.20 -5.93 7.85
C ALA A 61 19.66 -7.36 7.52
N GLY A 62 19.44 -7.85 6.29
CA GLY A 62 19.82 -9.20 5.85
C GLY A 62 19.01 -10.32 6.48
N ARG A 63 17.85 -10.01 7.08
CA ARG A 63 16.97 -11.05 7.65
C ARG A 63 16.13 -11.69 6.55
N PRO A 64 15.89 -13.02 6.60
CA PRO A 64 15.20 -13.73 5.55
C PRO A 64 13.68 -13.49 5.64
N VAL A 65 13.23 -12.45 4.94
CA VAL A 65 11.86 -11.94 5.04
C VAL A 65 10.82 -12.95 4.55
N TYR A 66 11.09 -13.64 3.43
CA TYR A 66 10.14 -14.60 2.85
C TYR A 66 9.99 -15.90 3.66
N SER A 67 10.94 -16.28 4.51
CA SER A 67 10.77 -17.47 5.36
C SER A 67 10.16 -17.15 6.73
N GLU A 68 10.33 -15.92 7.21
CA GLU A 68 9.95 -15.52 8.57
C GLU A 68 8.62 -14.77 8.65
N LEU A 69 8.22 -14.04 7.59
CA LEU A 69 7.07 -13.15 7.62
C LEU A 69 5.97 -13.60 6.66
N LYS A 70 4.83 -14.01 7.22
CA LYS A 70 3.64 -14.40 6.42
C LYS A 70 3.12 -13.31 5.49
N HIS A 71 3.35 -12.04 5.81
CA HIS A 71 2.86 -10.89 5.03
C HIS A 71 3.90 -10.33 4.05
N ALA A 72 5.03 -11.02 3.85
CA ALA A 72 6.07 -10.64 2.90
C ALA A 72 5.71 -11.08 1.48
N VAL A 73 4.90 -10.26 0.81
CA VAL A 73 4.36 -10.56 -0.53
C VAL A 73 4.90 -9.65 -1.62
N LEU A 74 5.79 -8.73 -1.25
CA LEU A 74 6.34 -7.74 -2.15
C LEU A 74 7.55 -8.31 -2.90
N PRO A 75 7.73 -7.97 -4.19
CA PRO A 75 8.91 -8.37 -4.94
C PRO A 75 10.17 -7.60 -4.46
N PRO A 76 11.39 -8.10 -4.75
CA PRO A 76 12.62 -7.51 -4.24
C PRO A 76 12.79 -6.01 -4.55
N ALA A 77 12.54 -5.57 -5.79
CA ALA A 77 12.66 -4.16 -6.19
C ALA A 77 11.81 -3.21 -5.33
N THR A 78 10.65 -3.68 -4.83
CA THR A 78 9.79 -2.89 -3.97
C THR A 78 10.50 -2.44 -2.69
N TYR A 79 11.34 -3.30 -2.11
CA TYR A 79 12.07 -2.94 -0.89
C TYR A 79 13.02 -1.77 -1.13
N THR A 80 13.73 -1.76 -2.26
CA THR A 80 14.59 -0.64 -2.65
C THR A 80 13.82 0.66 -2.83
N ILE A 81 12.68 0.62 -3.53
CA ILE A 81 11.86 1.82 -3.75
C ILE A 81 11.34 2.36 -2.40
N LEU A 82 10.87 1.47 -1.52
CA LEU A 82 10.34 1.86 -0.22
C LEU A 82 11.42 2.26 0.79
N TRP A 83 12.65 1.78 0.62
CA TRP A 83 13.76 2.10 1.50
C TRP A 83 14.00 3.60 1.60
N LEU A 84 13.82 4.34 0.50
CA LEU A 84 13.94 5.80 0.46
C LEU A 84 13.01 6.52 1.45
N PHE A 85 11.88 5.90 1.81
CA PHE A 85 10.88 6.49 2.71
C PHE A 85 10.85 5.83 4.09
N LEU A 86 11.16 4.52 4.17
CA LEU A 86 10.92 3.71 5.36
C LEU A 86 12.19 3.06 5.93
N GLY A 87 13.25 2.94 5.13
CA GLY A 87 14.39 2.07 5.43
C GLY A 87 15.47 2.67 6.33
N TRP A 88 15.52 3.99 6.46
CA TRP A 88 16.56 4.69 7.26
C TRP A 88 16.00 5.45 8.46
N LEU A 89 14.67 5.49 8.61
CA LEU A 89 13.98 6.16 9.71
C LEU A 89 13.44 5.15 10.72
N ALA A 90 13.45 5.52 12.00
CA ALA A 90 12.62 4.84 12.99
C ALA A 90 11.12 5.00 12.65
N LEU A 91 10.26 4.14 13.20
CA LEU A 91 8.84 4.12 12.85
C LEU A 91 8.14 5.47 13.09
N THR A 92 8.42 6.15 14.19
CA THR A 92 7.78 7.44 14.52
C THR A 92 8.08 8.54 13.49
N PRO A 93 9.33 8.86 13.13
CA PRO A 93 9.59 9.82 12.06
C PRO A 93 9.13 9.32 10.69
N ALA A 94 9.17 8.01 10.41
CA ALA A 94 8.62 7.45 9.18
C ALA A 94 7.10 7.71 9.06
N ARG A 95 6.34 7.65 10.17
CA ARG A 95 4.91 8.00 10.20
C ARG A 95 4.65 9.45 9.82
N TRP A 96 5.48 10.38 10.31
CA TRP A 96 5.34 11.79 9.97
C TRP A 96 5.68 12.05 8.50
N LEU A 97 6.78 11.49 8.01
CA LEU A 97 7.13 11.56 6.59
C LEU A 97 6.00 10.97 5.71
N TRP A 98 5.44 9.84 6.12
CA TRP A 98 4.32 9.21 5.43
C TRP A 98 3.07 10.10 5.43
N ALA A 99 2.72 10.72 6.57
CA ALA A 99 1.58 11.61 6.66
C ALA A 99 1.74 12.83 5.75
N VAL A 100 2.90 13.47 5.75
CA VAL A 100 3.21 14.62 4.89
C VAL A 100 3.14 14.25 3.42
N THR A 101 3.78 13.14 3.03
CA THR A 101 3.74 12.67 1.64
C THR A 101 2.36 12.21 1.21
N THR A 102 1.55 11.67 2.13
CA THR A 102 0.14 11.33 1.88
C THR A 102 -0.69 12.59 1.59
N VAL A 103 -0.54 13.65 2.38
CA VAL A 103 -1.22 14.93 2.12
C VAL A 103 -0.79 15.51 0.77
N ALA A 104 0.50 15.48 0.45
CA ALA A 104 1.01 15.92 -0.84
C ALA A 104 0.46 15.08 -2.01
N ALA A 105 0.41 13.75 -1.86
CA ALA A 105 -0.14 12.84 -2.87
C ALA A 105 -1.65 13.05 -3.08
N LEU A 106 -2.41 13.30 -2.02
CA LEU A 106 -3.84 13.65 -2.12
C LEU A 106 -4.04 14.98 -2.81
N GLY A 107 -3.25 16.01 -2.47
CA GLY A 107 -3.28 17.29 -3.15
C GLY A 107 -2.95 17.17 -4.64
N TRP A 108 -1.95 16.35 -4.99
CA TRP A 108 -1.60 16.04 -6.37
C TRP A 108 -2.73 15.30 -7.09
N LEU A 109 -3.31 14.27 -6.48
CA LEU A 109 -4.42 13.53 -7.08
C LEU A 109 -5.66 14.43 -7.27
N ALA A 110 -5.97 15.28 -6.30
CA ALA A 110 -7.04 16.27 -6.39
C ALA A 110 -6.80 17.24 -7.55
N TYR A 111 -5.56 17.72 -7.72
CA TYR A 111 -5.16 18.55 -8.85
C TYR A 111 -5.39 17.84 -10.19
N LEU A 112 -4.97 16.58 -10.32
CA LEU A 112 -5.19 15.80 -11.54
C LEU A 112 -6.67 15.61 -11.83
N ILE A 113 -7.49 15.29 -10.82
CA ILE A 113 -8.94 15.13 -10.99
C ILE A 113 -9.57 16.44 -11.49
N VAL A 114 -9.24 17.57 -10.87
CA VAL A 114 -9.76 18.88 -11.27
C VAL A 114 -9.32 19.25 -12.69
N GLN A 115 -8.07 18.96 -13.05
CA GLN A 115 -7.56 19.26 -14.38
C GLN A 115 -8.28 18.43 -15.45
N GLN A 116 -8.60 17.18 -15.16
CA GLN A 116 -9.21 16.24 -16.10
C GLN A 116 -10.75 16.22 -16.05
N SER A 117 -11.38 16.86 -15.05
CA SER A 117 -12.84 16.86 -14.91
C SER A 117 -13.56 17.80 -15.87
N GLY A 118 -12.85 18.72 -16.53
CA GLY A 118 -13.46 19.77 -17.35
C GLY A 118 -14.25 20.81 -16.54
N ALA A 119 -13.98 20.95 -15.24
CA ALA A 119 -14.66 21.90 -14.37
C ALA A 119 -14.27 23.36 -14.68
N ASP A 120 -15.26 24.15 -15.08
CA ASP A 120 -15.08 25.54 -15.52
C ASP A 120 -15.23 26.52 -14.36
N THR A 121 -16.05 26.19 -13.35
CA THR A 121 -16.31 27.07 -12.20
C THR A 121 -15.54 26.68 -10.94
N PRO A 122 -15.19 27.64 -10.06
CA PRO A 122 -14.49 27.31 -8.81
C PRO A 122 -15.30 26.37 -7.91
N LEU A 123 -16.64 26.45 -7.96
CA LEU A 123 -17.52 25.59 -7.18
C LEU A 123 -17.45 24.13 -7.69
N GLU A 124 -17.47 23.91 -9.00
CA GLU A 124 -17.29 22.57 -9.59
C GLU A 124 -15.93 21.97 -9.23
N ARG A 125 -14.87 22.79 -9.25
CA ARG A 125 -13.52 22.34 -8.85
C ARG A 125 -13.49 21.92 -7.38
N VAL A 126 -14.08 22.72 -6.50
CA VAL A 126 -14.21 22.38 -5.07
C VAL A 126 -15.03 21.11 -4.89
N PHE A 127 -16.14 20.96 -5.62
CA PHE A 127 -16.96 19.76 -5.59
C PHE A 127 -16.17 18.51 -6.01
N ALA A 128 -15.40 18.58 -7.10
CA ALA A 128 -14.56 17.49 -7.57
C ALA A 128 -13.48 17.08 -6.54
N MET A 129 -12.86 18.06 -5.87
CA MET A 129 -11.91 17.79 -4.78
C MET A 129 -12.59 17.14 -3.57
N LEU A 130 -13.75 17.66 -3.16
CA LEU A 130 -14.50 17.12 -2.03
C LEU A 130 -15.02 15.71 -2.29
N MET A 131 -15.37 15.38 -3.53
CA MET A 131 -15.71 14.01 -3.94
C MET A 131 -14.57 13.05 -3.60
N LEU A 132 -13.33 13.35 -4.05
CA LEU A 132 -12.17 12.52 -3.71
C LEU A 132 -12.00 12.36 -2.19
N LEU A 133 -12.09 13.45 -1.43
CA LEU A 133 -11.84 13.44 0.01
C LEU A 133 -12.95 12.76 0.83
N SER A 134 -14.18 12.75 0.32
CA SER A 134 -15.35 12.14 0.97
C SER A 134 -15.52 10.66 0.66
N MET A 135 -14.82 10.13 -0.35
CA MET A 135 -14.84 8.70 -0.66
C MET A 135 -14.32 7.88 0.53
N ASN A 136 -15.12 6.91 0.97
CA ASN A 136 -14.72 5.97 2.03
C ASN A 136 -13.38 5.28 1.71
N ALA A 137 -13.12 4.98 0.44
CA ALA A 137 -11.84 4.42 -0.01
C ALA A 137 -10.65 5.32 0.35
N THR A 138 -10.78 6.64 0.20
CA THR A 138 -9.75 7.62 0.60
C THR A 138 -9.53 7.56 2.11
N GLY A 139 -10.60 7.53 2.91
CA GLY A 139 -10.50 7.40 4.36
C GLY A 139 -9.79 6.10 4.81
N VAL A 140 -10.17 4.96 4.22
CA VAL A 140 -9.57 3.64 4.52
C VAL A 140 -8.09 3.60 4.13
N THR A 141 -7.75 4.08 2.93
CA THR A 141 -6.38 4.04 2.42
C THR A 141 -5.44 4.93 3.25
N VAL A 142 -5.87 6.14 3.58
CA VAL A 142 -5.11 7.05 4.46
C VAL A 142 -5.02 6.49 5.88
N GLY A 143 -6.14 6.04 6.45
CA GLY A 143 -6.19 5.53 7.82
C GLY A 143 -5.30 4.30 8.04
N ASN A 144 -5.27 3.38 7.07
CA ASN A 144 -4.43 2.19 7.15
C ASN A 144 -2.97 2.44 6.77
N GLY A 145 -2.65 3.57 6.11
CA GLY A 145 -1.33 3.86 5.57
C GLY A 145 -1.03 3.06 4.30
N GLN A 146 -2.02 2.89 3.43
CA GLN A 146 -1.89 2.12 2.19
C GLN A 146 -1.11 2.89 1.13
N LEU A 147 -0.20 2.18 0.47
CA LEU A 147 0.62 2.70 -0.63
C LEU A 147 -0.16 3.29 -1.79
N ILE A 148 -1.39 2.81 -2.04
CA ILE A 148 -2.19 3.20 -3.20
C ILE A 148 -2.41 4.72 -3.31
N VAL A 149 -2.42 5.44 -2.17
CA VAL A 149 -2.59 6.90 -2.14
C VAL A 149 -1.42 7.62 -2.82
N HIS A 150 -0.20 7.08 -2.74
CA HIS A 150 0.98 7.57 -3.45
C HIS A 150 1.05 7.05 -4.88
N LEU A 151 0.64 5.79 -5.11
CA LEU A 151 0.76 5.15 -6.41
C LEU A 151 -0.17 5.77 -7.47
N LEU A 152 -1.41 6.09 -7.12
CA LEU A 152 -2.38 6.63 -8.09
C LEU A 152 -1.94 7.94 -8.76
N PRO A 153 -1.57 9.01 -8.04
CA PRO A 153 -1.14 10.25 -8.68
C PRO A 153 0.14 10.07 -9.51
N ALA A 154 1.09 9.24 -9.06
CA ALA A 154 2.30 8.92 -9.81
C ALA A 154 1.99 8.15 -11.10
N LEU A 155 1.12 7.14 -11.02
CA LEU A 155 0.67 6.34 -12.16
C LEU A 155 -0.02 7.21 -13.21
N LEU A 156 -1.02 8.00 -12.81
CA LEU A 156 -1.77 8.87 -13.71
C LEU A 156 -0.85 9.89 -14.36
N THR A 157 0.04 10.54 -13.60
CA THR A 157 0.97 11.53 -14.16
C THR A 157 1.96 10.88 -15.13
N GLY A 158 2.52 9.71 -14.79
CA GLY A 158 3.41 8.97 -15.68
C GLY A 158 2.75 8.61 -17.00
N LEU A 159 1.50 8.12 -16.96
CA LEU A 159 0.73 7.80 -18.16
C LEU A 159 0.38 9.06 -18.99
N LEU A 160 -0.05 10.14 -18.34
CA LEU A 160 -0.36 11.41 -19.02
C LEU A 160 0.87 12.00 -19.71
N LEU A 161 2.05 11.92 -19.08
CA LEU A 161 3.30 12.36 -19.70
C LEU A 161 3.65 11.53 -20.95
N LEU A 162 3.45 10.21 -20.92
CA LEU A 162 3.70 9.34 -22.07
C LEU A 162 2.76 9.58 -23.25
N GLN A 163 1.57 10.13 -23.01
CA GLN A 163 0.60 10.42 -24.08
C GLN A 163 0.84 11.75 -24.78
N ARG A 164 1.72 12.62 -24.25
CA ARG A 164 1.98 13.93 -24.86
C ARG A 164 2.84 13.78 -26.11
N GLU A 165 2.36 14.35 -27.22
CA GLU A 165 3.12 14.44 -28.45
C GLU A 165 4.34 15.36 -28.27
N GLY A 166 5.48 15.00 -28.87
CA GLY A 166 6.67 15.86 -28.86
C GLY A 166 7.51 15.86 -27.58
N CYS A 167 7.23 15.00 -26.59
CA CYS A 167 8.04 14.91 -25.36
C CYS A 167 9.51 14.58 -25.63
N GLY A 168 10.41 15.21 -24.87
CA GLY A 168 11.84 14.98 -24.90
C GLY A 168 12.30 13.88 -23.93
N TRP A 169 13.61 13.68 -23.86
CA TRP A 169 14.22 12.65 -22.99
C TRP A 169 13.93 12.85 -21.49
N HIS A 170 13.76 14.10 -21.05
CA HIS A 170 13.48 14.41 -19.65
C HIS A 170 12.08 13.99 -19.24
N GLU A 171 11.08 14.21 -20.09
CA GLU A 171 9.71 13.76 -19.84
C GLU A 171 9.61 12.23 -19.88
N ASP A 172 10.30 11.58 -20.83
CA ASP A 172 10.37 10.12 -20.91
C ASP A 172 10.99 9.53 -19.62
N LEU A 173 12.09 10.13 -19.12
CA LEU A 173 12.75 9.70 -17.89
C LEU A 173 11.87 9.92 -16.66
N LEU A 174 11.21 11.08 -16.56
CA LEU A 174 10.30 11.38 -15.46
C LEU A 174 9.10 10.43 -15.46
N ALA A 175 8.50 10.19 -16.62
CA ALA A 175 7.39 9.25 -16.75
C ALA A 175 7.83 7.83 -16.37
N ALA A 176 8.99 7.38 -16.85
CA ALA A 176 9.55 6.09 -16.48
C ALA A 176 9.83 5.98 -14.97
N ALA A 177 10.38 7.03 -14.34
CA ALA A 177 10.63 7.07 -12.90
C ALA A 177 9.33 6.99 -12.08
N LEU A 178 8.29 7.71 -12.49
CA LEU A 178 6.98 7.65 -11.84
C LEU A 178 6.35 6.27 -11.98
N LEU A 179 6.38 5.68 -13.18
CA LEU A 179 5.87 4.33 -13.42
C LEU A 179 6.66 3.26 -12.68
N LEU A 180 7.99 3.41 -12.57
CA LEU A 180 8.85 2.56 -11.75
C LEU A 180 8.42 2.56 -10.28
N VAL A 181 8.15 3.74 -9.71
CA VAL A 181 7.66 3.83 -8.32
C VAL A 181 6.33 3.09 -8.16
N THR A 182 5.46 3.11 -9.17
CA THR A 182 4.17 2.41 -9.11
C THR A 182 4.29 0.88 -9.13
N LEU A 183 5.42 0.35 -9.61
CA LEU A 183 5.70 -1.09 -9.58
C LEU A 183 6.01 -1.63 -8.18
N VAL A 184 6.02 -0.78 -7.15
CA VAL A 184 5.95 -1.20 -5.74
C VAL A 184 4.79 -2.19 -5.50
N LYS A 185 3.67 -1.99 -6.20
CA LYS A 185 2.51 -2.90 -6.16
C LYS A 185 2.12 -3.32 -7.59
N PRO A 186 2.81 -4.33 -8.16
CA PRO A 186 2.61 -4.72 -9.56
C PRO A 186 1.17 -5.09 -9.89
N SER A 187 0.44 -5.68 -8.93
CA SER A 187 -0.99 -6.03 -9.11
C SER A 187 -1.90 -4.84 -9.40
N VAL A 188 -1.47 -3.61 -9.06
CA VAL A 188 -2.19 -2.37 -9.38
C VAL A 188 -1.69 -1.78 -10.69
N SER A 189 -0.37 -1.72 -10.92
CA SER A 189 0.22 -0.97 -12.02
C SER A 189 0.36 -1.76 -13.33
N LEU A 190 0.59 -3.07 -13.28
CA LEU A 190 0.76 -3.91 -14.48
C LEU A 190 -0.40 -3.82 -15.49
N PRO A 191 -1.69 -3.79 -15.09
CA PRO A 191 -2.78 -3.62 -16.04
C PRO A 191 -2.66 -2.34 -16.88
N PHE A 192 -2.02 -1.30 -16.35
CA PHE A 192 -1.83 -0.03 -17.05
C PHE A 192 -0.56 -0.02 -17.93
N PHE A 193 0.34 -1.00 -17.80
CA PHE A 193 1.51 -1.12 -18.68
C PHE A 193 1.15 -1.37 -20.14
N TRP A 194 -0.04 -1.90 -20.41
CA TRP A 194 -0.57 -1.96 -21.77
C TRP A 194 -0.61 -0.58 -22.43
N ILE A 195 -0.98 0.48 -21.70
CA ILE A 195 -1.00 1.85 -22.20
C ILE A 195 0.42 2.33 -22.55
N VAL A 196 1.43 1.91 -21.78
CA VAL A 196 2.84 2.22 -22.07
C VAL A 196 3.27 1.57 -23.39
N LEU A 197 2.86 0.33 -23.65
CA LEU A 197 3.16 -0.41 -24.89
C LEU A 197 2.49 0.22 -26.13
N PHE A 198 1.34 0.88 -25.94
CA PHE A 198 0.64 1.59 -27.02
C PHE A 198 0.94 3.10 -27.07
N SER A 199 1.89 3.58 -26.26
CA SER A 199 2.33 4.97 -26.32
C SER A 199 3.10 5.26 -27.62
N PRO A 200 3.25 6.53 -28.04
CA PRO A 200 3.95 6.88 -29.29
C PRO A 200 5.41 6.40 -29.37
N ARG A 201 6.06 6.12 -28.23
CA ARG A 201 7.49 5.72 -28.16
C ARG A 201 7.70 4.57 -27.17
N PRO A 202 7.08 3.42 -27.40
CA PRO A 202 6.94 2.40 -26.37
C PRO A 202 8.30 1.79 -26.01
N LEU A 203 9.21 1.62 -26.98
CA LEU A 203 10.50 0.98 -26.76
C LEU A 203 11.34 1.70 -25.68
N ARG A 204 11.39 3.04 -25.71
CA ARG A 204 12.23 3.81 -24.78
C ARG A 204 11.71 3.69 -23.35
N SER A 205 10.43 3.96 -23.16
CA SER A 205 9.79 3.93 -21.85
C SER A 205 9.77 2.52 -21.27
N VAL A 206 9.48 1.51 -22.09
CA VAL A 206 9.57 0.11 -21.67
C VAL A 206 10.98 -0.26 -21.24
N LEU A 207 12.01 0.07 -22.04
CA LEU A 207 13.39 -0.24 -21.69
C LEU A 207 13.82 0.46 -20.39
N LEU A 208 13.50 1.75 -20.21
CA LEU A 208 13.83 2.50 -19.00
C LEU A 208 13.19 1.86 -17.75
N ILE A 209 11.91 1.49 -17.85
CA ILE A 209 11.21 0.88 -16.71
C ILE A 209 11.72 -0.56 -16.48
N THR A 210 11.87 -1.37 -17.51
CA THR A 210 12.34 -2.76 -17.34
C THR A 210 13.75 -2.80 -16.78
N LEU A 211 14.68 -2.01 -17.35
CA LEU A 211 16.07 -1.95 -16.87
C LEU A 211 16.14 -1.32 -15.48
N GLY A 212 15.36 -0.27 -15.21
CA GLY A 212 15.30 0.34 -13.88
C GLY A 212 14.79 -0.63 -12.82
N TYR A 213 13.72 -1.37 -13.12
CA TYR A 213 13.16 -2.35 -12.19
C TYR A 213 14.11 -3.53 -11.96
N LEU A 214 14.79 -3.98 -13.01
CA LEU A 214 15.84 -4.99 -12.90
C LEU A 214 17.01 -4.50 -12.03
N ALA A 215 17.48 -3.28 -12.25
CA ALA A 215 18.55 -2.68 -11.44
C ALA A 215 18.14 -2.59 -9.96
N LEU A 216 16.92 -2.15 -9.66
CA LEU A 216 16.39 -2.08 -8.30
C LEU A 216 16.24 -3.47 -7.65
N THR A 217 15.89 -4.48 -8.45
CA THR A 217 15.79 -5.89 -8.02
C THR A 217 17.17 -6.43 -7.63
N LEU A 218 18.18 -6.22 -8.49
CA LEU A 218 19.56 -6.64 -8.22
C LEU A 218 20.13 -5.90 -7.00
N LEU A 219 19.85 -4.60 -6.89
CA LEU A 219 20.24 -3.81 -5.73
C LEU A 219 19.59 -4.30 -4.43
N ALA A 220 18.32 -4.71 -4.46
CA ALA A 220 17.67 -5.31 -3.29
C ALA A 220 18.29 -6.66 -2.93
N ALA A 221 18.58 -7.50 -3.93
CA ALA A 221 19.09 -8.85 -3.72
C ALA A 221 20.46 -8.87 -3.04
N GLN A 222 21.30 -7.86 -3.25
CA GLN A 222 22.64 -7.81 -2.63
C GLN A 222 22.61 -7.74 -1.09
N PHE A 223 21.48 -7.36 -0.49
CA PHE A 223 21.31 -7.29 0.97
C PHE A 223 20.84 -8.60 1.58
N GLN A 224 20.66 -9.64 0.79
CA GLN A 224 20.14 -10.94 1.21
C GLN A 224 21.17 -12.02 0.89
N GLU A 225 21.34 -13.00 1.79
CA GLU A 225 22.25 -14.14 1.56
C GLU A 225 21.77 -15.11 0.47
N PRO A 226 20.46 -15.41 0.34
CA PRO A 226 19.98 -16.30 -0.72
C PRO A 226 20.21 -15.76 -2.12
N GLU A 227 20.42 -16.66 -3.08
CA GLU A 227 20.53 -16.31 -4.49
C GLU A 227 19.25 -15.64 -5.02
N LEU A 228 19.40 -14.79 -6.05
CA LEU A 228 18.29 -14.07 -6.67
C LEU A 228 17.12 -14.99 -7.06
N TRP A 229 17.43 -16.16 -7.61
CA TRP A 229 16.41 -17.12 -8.03
C TRP A 229 15.58 -17.63 -6.85
N THR A 230 16.21 -17.93 -5.72
CA THR A 230 15.53 -18.34 -4.49
C THR A 230 14.63 -17.22 -3.95
N LEU A 231 15.09 -15.97 -4.00
CA LEU A 231 14.27 -14.81 -3.61
C LEU A 231 13.04 -14.65 -4.50
N LEU A 232 13.20 -14.80 -5.83
CA LEU A 232 12.09 -14.72 -6.77
C LEU A 232 11.09 -15.87 -6.59
N GLN A 233 11.56 -17.09 -6.35
CA GLN A 233 10.70 -18.23 -6.02
C GLN A 233 9.94 -18.00 -4.70
N GLY A 234 10.63 -17.53 -3.66
CA GLY A 234 10.03 -17.20 -2.37
C GLY A 234 8.91 -16.18 -2.50
N TRP A 235 9.14 -15.11 -3.28
CA TRP A 235 8.14 -14.11 -3.62
C TRP A 235 6.92 -14.71 -4.34
N LEU A 236 7.12 -15.51 -5.38
CA LEU A 236 6.02 -16.11 -6.15
C LEU A 236 5.17 -17.05 -5.31
N VAL A 237 5.80 -17.86 -4.44
CA VAL A 237 5.10 -18.78 -3.54
C VAL A 237 4.27 -18.00 -2.52
N HIS A 238 4.82 -16.97 -1.90
CA HIS A 238 4.09 -16.16 -0.91
C HIS A 238 2.96 -15.33 -1.54
N GLY A 239 3.21 -14.71 -2.69
CA GLY A 239 2.20 -13.94 -3.40
C GLY A 239 1.02 -14.79 -3.87
N SER A 240 1.27 -16.03 -4.30
CA SER A 240 0.20 -16.96 -4.68
C SER A 240 -0.57 -17.50 -3.48
N ALA A 241 0.10 -17.79 -2.36
CA ALA A 241 -0.55 -18.24 -1.12
C ALA A 241 -1.49 -17.16 -0.56
N GLU A 242 -1.07 -15.90 -0.50
CA GLU A 242 -1.92 -14.80 -0.01
C GLU A 242 -3.16 -14.60 -0.89
N ALA A 243 -3.02 -14.71 -2.22
CA ALA A 243 -4.15 -14.61 -3.14
C ALA A 243 -5.20 -15.71 -2.89
N VAL A 244 -4.76 -16.94 -2.61
CA VAL A 244 -5.64 -18.07 -2.29
C VAL A 244 -6.31 -17.87 -0.93
N GLU A 245 -5.56 -17.53 0.12
CA GLU A 245 -6.12 -17.33 1.46
C GLU A 245 -7.14 -16.19 1.49
N GLY A 246 -6.84 -15.07 0.81
CA GLY A 246 -7.75 -13.94 0.67
C GLY A 246 -9.04 -14.30 -0.07
N GLY A 247 -8.96 -15.17 -1.08
CA GLY A 247 -10.12 -15.70 -1.80
C GLY A 247 -11.00 -16.60 -0.92
N VAL A 248 -10.39 -17.56 -0.23
CA VAL A 248 -11.09 -18.50 0.65
C VAL A 248 -11.78 -17.77 1.81
N ARG A 249 -11.11 -16.79 2.44
CA ARG A 249 -11.70 -16.01 3.54
C ARG A 249 -12.94 -15.23 3.08
N LYS A 250 -12.90 -14.61 1.89
CA LYS A 250 -14.06 -13.91 1.34
C LYS A 250 -15.24 -14.84 1.08
N LEU A 251 -14.98 -16.04 0.57
CA LEU A 251 -16.01 -17.05 0.34
C LEU A 251 -16.62 -17.56 1.65
N ALA A 252 -15.79 -17.78 2.67
CA ALA A 252 -16.26 -18.16 4.01
C ALA A 252 -17.11 -17.07 4.67
N ASP A 253 -16.76 -15.80 4.48
CA ASP A 253 -17.55 -14.66 4.98
C ASP A 253 -18.89 -14.51 4.24
N LEU A 254 -18.92 -14.79 2.93
CA LEU A 254 -20.16 -14.84 2.16
C LEU A 254 -21.06 -15.99 2.63
N GLY A 255 -20.50 -17.18 2.84
CA GLY A 255 -21.24 -18.34 3.35
C GLY A 255 -21.81 -18.15 4.76
N ARG A 256 -21.28 -17.22 5.57
CA ARG A 256 -21.83 -16.86 6.89
C ARG A 256 -22.96 -15.82 6.83
N ARG A 257 -23.18 -15.18 5.67
CA ARG A 257 -24.18 -14.12 5.49
C ARG A 257 -25.47 -14.61 4.81
N PHE A 258 -25.50 -15.86 4.37
CA PHE A 258 -26.66 -16.54 3.79
C PHE A 258 -27.01 -17.76 4.65
#